data_AF-A0A957Z2Y4-F1
#
_entry.id   AF-A0A957Z2Y4-F1
#
_cell.length_a   1.000
_cell.length_b   1.000
_cell.length_c   1.000
_cell.angle_alpha   90.00
_cell.angle_beta   90.00
_cell.angle_gamma   90.00
#
_symmetry.space_group_name_H-M   'P 1'
#
loop_
_entity.id
_entity.type
_entity.pdbx_description
1 polymer ?
#
loop_
_entity_poly.entity_id
_entity_poly.type
_entity_poly.pdbx_seq_one_letter_code
_entity_poly.pdbx_strand_id
1 'polypeptide(L)'
;GIGRPSTYATILDTIQQRGYAFKQRKELVPTFTAFAVTGLMEEHFHDLVDLGFTAEMEQELDDIADGKMNWLTYLTNFYLGEQGLENQVRTKEANIDPRIASGVELGKLGAEVRIGQFGPFIAKEEDGERITAGLPDNLPPADLTDEMIKELLANKADAPQSLGEDPATGLDIFLKSGPYGPYVQLGGDDSGSKKKPKRVSLLKGMEPADVDFALAVELLGLPRTLGDHPETGKVVKAGVGRFGPYVLYDGVYASIKDPDNVLTIELPRALELLAEKAAKKGGSKSVLKDLGDHPDGGTVQVLSGRYGPYVKYKRINATLPKDMEPADVTMEQALQWLAEKQEKKKSTRKKK
;
A
#
# COMPACT_ATOMS: atom_id res chain seq x y z
N GLY A 1 -25.12 31.77 3.01
CA GLY A 1 -24.59 30.80 3.99
C GLY A 1 -24.80 29.43 3.41
N ILE A 2 -23.75 28.86 2.84
CA ILE A 2 -23.85 27.61 2.04
C ILE A 2 -23.79 26.38 2.94
N GLY A 3 -22.84 26.34 3.88
CA GLY A 3 -22.76 25.25 4.85
C GLY A 3 -23.52 25.58 6.13
N ARG A 4 -24.05 24.53 6.77
CA ARG A 4 -24.65 24.54 8.10
C ARG A 4 -23.62 24.02 9.12
N PRO A 5 -23.75 24.36 10.43
CA PRO A 5 -22.88 23.82 11.47
C PRO A 5 -22.79 22.28 11.50
N SER A 6 -23.86 21.61 11.06
CA SER A 6 -23.93 20.14 10.93
C SER A 6 -23.18 19.59 9.72
N THR A 7 -22.85 20.40 8.71
CA THR A 7 -22.29 19.92 7.43
C THR A 7 -20.84 20.32 7.18
N TYR A 8 -20.29 21.31 7.89
CA TYR A 8 -18.92 21.81 7.66
C TYR A 8 -17.85 20.71 7.67
N ALA A 9 -17.85 19.83 8.68
CA ALA A 9 -16.86 18.76 8.79
C ALA A 9 -17.02 17.73 7.67
N THR A 10 -18.27 17.34 7.35
CA THR A 10 -18.58 16.35 6.32
C THR A 10 -18.22 16.86 4.93
N ILE A 11 -18.44 18.15 4.64
CA ILE A 11 -18.05 18.75 3.35
C ILE A 11 -16.53 18.63 3.16
N LEU A 12 -15.75 19.04 4.17
CA LEU A 12 -14.28 18.97 4.12
C LEU A 12 -13.79 17.53 3.98
N ASP A 13 -14.40 16.59 4.69
CA ASP A 13 -14.05 15.17 4.61
C ASP A 13 -14.39 14.60 3.22
N THR A 14 -15.56 14.95 2.67
CA THR A 14 -16.04 14.45 1.38
C THR A 14 -15.15 14.91 0.22
N ILE A 15 -14.78 16.19 0.16
CA ILE A 15 -13.93 16.70 -0.92
C ILE A 15 -12.51 16.10 -0.87
N GLN A 16 -12.02 15.75 0.33
CA GLN A 16 -10.74 15.07 0.48
C GLN A 16 -10.82 13.59 0.10
N GLN A 17 -11.84 12.87 0.59
CA GLN A 17 -12.04 11.46 0.27
C GLN A 17 -12.25 11.23 -1.23
N ARG A 18 -12.96 12.14 -1.90
CA ARG A 18 -13.20 12.07 -3.35
C ARG A 18 -12.05 12.59 -4.20
N GLY A 19 -10.93 12.98 -3.60
CA GLY A 19 -9.73 13.40 -4.32
C GLY A 19 -9.81 14.78 -5.00
N TYR A 20 -10.76 15.65 -4.60
CA TYR A 20 -10.82 17.03 -5.10
C TYR A 20 -9.83 17.95 -4.38
N ALA A 21 -9.47 17.61 -3.15
CA ALA A 21 -8.48 18.36 -2.40
C ALA A 21 -7.65 17.43 -1.52
N PHE A 22 -6.43 17.85 -1.20
CA PHE A 22 -5.60 17.19 -0.21
C PHE A 22 -5.08 18.21 0.80
N LYS A 23 -4.74 17.72 1.98
CA LYS A 23 -4.19 18.56 3.04
C LYS A 23 -2.68 18.62 2.92
N GLN A 24 -2.14 19.82 2.74
CA GLN A 24 -0.72 20.08 2.80
C GLN A 24 -0.44 21.01 3.99
N ARG A 25 0.20 20.47 5.03
CA ARG A 25 0.40 21.18 6.32
C ARG A 25 -0.92 21.63 6.95
N LYS A 26 -1.21 22.93 6.93
CA LYS A 26 -2.45 23.55 7.47
C LYS A 26 -3.36 24.08 6.36
N GLU A 27 -2.98 23.89 5.11
CA GLU A 27 -3.70 24.37 3.93
C GLU A 27 -4.43 23.22 3.26
N LEU A 28 -5.56 23.55 2.64
CA LEU A 28 -6.31 22.65 1.80
C LEU A 28 -5.99 23.02 0.36
N VAL A 29 -5.42 22.08 -0.38
CA VAL A 29 -4.90 22.32 -1.73
C VAL A 29 -5.79 21.58 -2.73
N PRO A 30 -6.32 22.26 -3.76
CA PRO A 30 -7.10 21.62 -4.82
C PRO A 30 -6.21 20.73 -5.70
N THR A 31 -6.78 19.62 -6.19
CA THR A 31 -6.14 18.74 -7.18
C THR A 31 -6.42 19.18 -8.61
N PHE A 32 -5.69 18.63 -9.58
CA PHE A 32 -6.00 18.80 -11.01
C PHE A 32 -7.44 18.37 -11.36
N THR A 33 -7.93 17.29 -10.73
CA THR A 33 -9.31 16.82 -10.90
C THR A 33 -10.33 17.85 -10.44
N ALA A 34 -10.06 18.56 -9.34
CA ALA A 34 -10.93 19.66 -8.94
C ALA A 34 -10.97 20.79 -9.95
N PHE A 35 -9.84 21.15 -10.57
CA PHE A 35 -9.85 22.17 -11.63
C PHE A 35 -10.69 21.74 -12.84
N ALA A 36 -10.51 20.50 -13.32
CA ALA A 36 -11.30 19.99 -14.45
C ALA A 36 -12.80 19.97 -14.16
N VAL A 37 -13.18 19.42 -13.00
CA VAL A 37 -14.60 19.32 -12.62
C VAL A 37 -15.20 20.69 -12.36
N THR A 38 -14.49 21.59 -11.68
CA THR A 38 -14.97 22.96 -11.47
C THR A 38 -15.13 23.69 -12.81
N GLY A 39 -14.15 23.62 -13.72
CA GLY A 39 -14.26 24.24 -15.04
C GLY A 39 -15.44 23.69 -15.85
N LEU A 40 -15.63 22.37 -15.88
CA LEU A 40 -16.79 21.74 -16.51
C LEU A 40 -18.11 22.25 -15.93
N MET A 41 -18.19 22.32 -14.60
CA MET A 41 -19.41 22.77 -13.91
C MET A 41 -19.65 24.26 -14.11
N GLU A 42 -18.62 25.10 -14.15
CA GLU A 42 -18.75 26.54 -14.41
C GLU A 42 -19.18 26.83 -15.86
N GLU A 43 -18.64 26.09 -16.83
CA GLU A 43 -18.95 26.26 -18.25
C GLU A 43 -20.36 25.75 -18.61
N HIS A 44 -20.70 24.55 -18.15
CA HIS A 44 -21.95 23.92 -18.53
C HIS A 44 -23.03 24.10 -17.47
N PHE A 45 -22.73 24.09 -16.17
CA PHE A 45 -23.74 24.08 -15.11
C PHE A 45 -23.59 25.25 -14.13
N HIS A 46 -23.29 26.45 -14.66
CA HIS A 46 -23.02 27.66 -13.88
C HIS A 46 -23.98 27.87 -12.71
N ASP A 47 -25.29 27.77 -12.96
CA ASP A 47 -26.32 28.00 -11.94
C ASP A 47 -26.19 27.04 -10.75
N LEU A 48 -25.74 25.79 -10.96
CA LEU A 48 -25.60 24.79 -9.90
C LEU A 48 -24.38 25.02 -8.99
N VAL A 49 -23.39 25.76 -9.46
CA VAL A 49 -22.17 26.09 -8.69
C VAL A 49 -22.11 27.54 -8.26
N ASP A 50 -23.12 28.33 -8.62
CA ASP A 50 -23.27 29.69 -8.17
C ASP A 50 -23.53 29.75 -6.65
N LEU A 51 -22.87 30.73 -6.00
CA LEU A 51 -22.95 30.92 -4.55
C LEU A 51 -24.33 31.44 -4.13
N GLY A 52 -24.99 32.21 -4.98
CA GLY A 52 -26.34 32.72 -4.78
C GLY A 52 -27.38 31.61 -4.85
N PHE A 53 -27.34 30.80 -5.92
CA PHE A 53 -28.21 29.63 -6.08
C PHE A 53 -28.17 28.70 -4.86
N THR A 54 -26.96 28.38 -4.38
CA THR A 54 -26.81 27.48 -3.23
C THR A 54 -27.38 28.08 -1.95
N ALA A 55 -27.30 29.41 -1.77
CA ALA A 55 -27.89 30.08 -0.63
C ALA A 55 -29.43 30.13 -0.71
N GLU A 56 -29.99 30.33 -1.90
CA GLU A 56 -31.43 30.30 -2.16
C GLU A 56 -32.02 28.91 -1.90
N MET A 57 -31.38 27.85 -2.42
CA MET A 57 -31.78 26.47 -2.17
C MET A 57 -31.86 26.16 -0.67
N GLU A 58 -30.86 26.57 0.11
CA GLU A 58 -30.85 26.38 1.55
C GLU A 58 -31.98 27.15 2.26
N GLN A 59 -32.43 28.28 1.72
CA GLN A 59 -33.57 29.04 2.24
C GLN A 59 -34.91 28.37 1.88
N GLU A 60 -35.03 27.82 0.67
CA GLU A 60 -36.20 27.05 0.24
C GLU A 60 -36.37 25.78 1.09
N LEU A 61 -35.28 25.11 1.46
CA LEU A 61 -35.30 23.98 2.39
C LEU A 61 -35.81 24.38 3.78
N ASP A 62 -35.41 25.56 4.28
CA ASP A 62 -35.92 26.10 5.55
C ASP A 62 -37.43 26.43 5.44
N ASP A 63 -37.87 27.00 4.32
CA ASP A 63 -39.30 27.27 4.08
C ASP A 63 -40.15 26.00 3.97
N ILE A 64 -39.59 24.91 3.45
CA ILE A 64 -40.21 23.59 3.48
C ILE A 64 -40.32 23.07 4.92
N ALA A 65 -39.25 23.20 5.71
CA ALA A 65 -39.22 22.76 7.11
C ALA A 65 -40.24 23.54 7.98
N ASP A 66 -40.40 24.83 7.71
CA ASP A 66 -41.39 25.70 8.35
C ASP A 66 -42.82 25.52 7.82
N GLY A 67 -43.02 24.68 6.78
CA GLY A 67 -44.32 24.43 6.16
C GLY A 67 -44.84 25.56 5.27
N LYS A 68 -44.01 26.54 4.93
CA LYS A 68 -44.33 27.65 4.02
C LYS A 68 -44.29 27.23 2.54
N MET A 69 -43.55 26.17 2.22
CA MET A 69 -43.42 25.63 0.87
C MET A 69 -43.74 24.13 0.83
N ASN A 70 -44.34 23.67 -0.27
CA ASN A 70 -44.60 22.25 -0.50
C ASN A 70 -43.36 21.57 -1.12
N TRP A 71 -42.81 20.58 -0.42
CA TRP A 71 -41.61 19.84 -0.86
C TRP A 71 -41.77 19.15 -2.22
N LEU A 72 -42.95 18.63 -2.54
CA LEU A 72 -43.18 17.90 -3.79
C LEU A 72 -43.21 18.86 -4.97
N THR A 73 -43.87 20.01 -4.81
CA THR A 73 -43.88 21.07 -5.82
C THR A 73 -42.46 21.57 -6.07
N TYR A 74 -41.69 21.79 -5.01
CA TYR A 74 -40.29 22.17 -5.09
C TYR A 74 -39.45 21.17 -5.91
N LEU A 75 -39.47 19.89 -5.53
CA LEU A 75 -38.70 18.85 -6.23
C LEU A 75 -39.14 18.67 -7.68
N THR A 76 -40.44 18.77 -7.95
CA THR A 76 -40.99 18.67 -9.31
C THR A 76 -40.45 19.79 -10.18
N ASN A 77 -40.43 21.03 -9.67
CA ASN A 77 -39.91 22.17 -10.41
C ASN A 77 -38.38 22.10 -10.57
N PHE A 78 -37.66 21.77 -9.50
CA PHE A 78 -36.20 21.65 -9.52
C PHE A 78 -35.71 20.56 -10.48
N TYR A 79 -36.41 19.42 -10.54
CA TYR A 79 -35.97 18.30 -11.38
C TYR A 79 -36.58 18.32 -12.80
N LEU A 80 -37.91 18.47 -12.91
CA LEU A 80 -38.67 18.34 -14.17
C LEU A 80 -39.06 19.68 -14.80
N GLY A 81 -38.86 20.80 -14.11
CA GLY A 81 -39.19 22.13 -14.64
C GLY A 81 -38.46 22.45 -15.94
N GLU A 82 -38.89 23.49 -16.66
CA GLU A 82 -38.27 23.86 -17.95
C GLU A 82 -36.76 24.12 -17.82
N GLN A 83 -36.33 24.71 -16.70
CA GLN A 83 -34.91 24.86 -16.32
C GLN A 83 -34.45 23.86 -15.25
N GLY A 84 -35.23 22.80 -15.02
CA GLY A 84 -34.92 21.77 -14.05
C GLY A 84 -33.71 20.91 -14.45
N LEU A 85 -33.13 20.24 -13.45
CA LEU A 85 -31.88 19.49 -13.58
C LEU A 85 -31.90 18.46 -14.72
N GLU A 86 -32.99 17.71 -14.88
CA GLU A 86 -33.10 16.70 -15.94
C GLU A 86 -32.98 17.32 -17.33
N ASN A 87 -33.70 18.43 -17.56
CA ASN A 87 -33.66 19.14 -18.83
C ASN A 87 -32.29 19.79 -19.08
N GLN A 88 -31.66 20.33 -18.03
CA GLN A 88 -30.31 20.88 -18.15
C GLN A 88 -29.29 19.80 -18.54
N VAL A 89 -29.28 18.66 -17.85
CA VAL A 89 -28.36 17.55 -18.17
C VAL A 89 -28.60 17.06 -19.59
N ARG A 90 -29.85 16.74 -19.95
CA ARG A 90 -30.18 16.23 -21.29
C ARG A 90 -29.75 17.18 -22.41
N THR A 91 -29.91 18.49 -22.20
CA THR A 91 -29.58 19.50 -23.23
C THR A 91 -28.08 19.75 -23.32
N LYS A 92 -27.39 19.76 -22.17
CA LYS A 92 -25.98 20.17 -22.09
C LYS A 92 -25.03 19.01 -22.34
N GLU A 93 -25.36 17.78 -21.93
CA GLU A 93 -24.53 16.59 -22.10
C GLU A 93 -24.09 16.36 -23.55
N ALA A 94 -25.00 16.56 -24.51
CA ALA A 94 -24.70 16.42 -25.94
C ALA A 94 -23.64 17.42 -26.46
N ASN A 95 -23.41 18.52 -25.73
CA ASN A 95 -22.47 19.57 -26.09
C ASN A 95 -21.14 19.47 -25.31
N ILE A 96 -21.01 18.51 -24.40
CA ILE A 96 -19.77 18.30 -23.63
C ILE A 96 -18.85 17.42 -24.47
N ASP A 97 -17.76 17.98 -24.98
CA ASP A 97 -16.68 17.19 -25.57
C ASP A 97 -15.83 16.60 -24.43
N PRO A 98 -15.77 15.26 -24.25
CA PRO A 98 -14.97 14.62 -23.20
C PRO A 98 -13.49 14.99 -23.28
N ARG A 99 -13.00 15.33 -24.47
CA ARG A 99 -11.61 15.77 -24.66
C ARG A 99 -11.42 17.15 -24.03
N ILE A 100 -12.31 18.09 -24.27
CA ILE A 100 -12.20 19.44 -23.71
C ILE A 100 -12.43 19.38 -22.19
N ALA A 101 -13.48 18.69 -21.76
CA ALA A 101 -13.85 18.52 -20.35
C ALA A 101 -12.77 17.86 -19.48
N SER A 102 -11.95 16.98 -20.06
CA SER A 102 -10.84 16.35 -19.34
C SER A 102 -9.60 17.23 -19.26
N GLY A 103 -9.54 18.37 -19.95
CA GLY A 103 -8.39 19.27 -19.95
C GLY A 103 -8.33 20.14 -18.69
N VAL A 104 -7.12 20.44 -18.24
CA VAL A 104 -6.87 21.44 -17.19
C VAL A 104 -6.02 22.56 -17.78
N GLU A 105 -6.59 23.75 -17.85
CA GLU A 105 -5.86 24.94 -18.31
C GLU A 105 -4.95 25.48 -17.20
N LEU A 106 -3.64 25.28 -17.35
CA LEU A 106 -2.62 25.76 -16.42
C LEU A 106 -1.62 26.63 -17.16
N GLY A 107 -1.91 27.93 -17.27
CA GLY A 107 -0.98 28.92 -17.81
C GLY A 107 -0.32 28.51 -19.14
N LYS A 108 0.91 28.98 -19.38
CA LYS A 108 1.72 28.57 -20.53
C LYS A 108 2.68 27.46 -20.13
N LEU A 109 2.20 26.23 -20.07
CA LEU A 109 3.04 25.04 -19.94
C LEU A 109 3.35 24.45 -21.32
N GLY A 110 4.50 23.79 -21.46
CA GLY A 110 4.92 23.09 -22.68
C GLY A 110 4.18 21.78 -22.98
N ALA A 111 3.10 21.47 -22.25
CA ALA A 111 2.30 20.27 -22.41
C ALA A 111 0.87 20.47 -21.87
N GLU A 112 -0.05 19.60 -22.30
CA GLU A 112 -1.43 19.57 -21.82
C GLU A 112 -1.52 18.77 -20.52
N VAL A 113 -2.30 19.24 -19.55
CA VAL A 113 -2.70 18.44 -18.39
C VAL A 113 -4.12 17.94 -18.59
N ARG A 114 -4.35 16.64 -18.35
CA ARG A 114 -5.65 16.00 -18.56
C ARG A 114 -6.00 15.05 -17.42
N ILE A 115 -7.29 14.85 -17.22
CA ILE A 115 -7.83 13.89 -16.25
C ILE A 115 -8.26 12.64 -17.00
N GLY A 116 -7.55 11.53 -16.75
CA GLY A 116 -7.89 10.22 -17.26
C GLY A 116 -8.61 9.38 -16.22
N GLN A 117 -9.02 8.18 -16.62
CA GLN A 117 -9.60 7.18 -15.72
C GLN A 117 -8.66 6.76 -14.56
N PHE A 118 -7.35 7.02 -14.70
CA PHE A 118 -6.33 6.65 -13.72
C PHE A 118 -5.75 7.84 -12.95
N GLY A 119 -6.37 9.01 -13.05
CA GLY A 119 -5.91 10.25 -12.43
C GLY A 119 -5.32 11.24 -13.44
N PRO A 120 -4.73 12.34 -12.94
CA PRO A 120 -4.18 13.39 -13.77
C PRO A 120 -2.92 12.95 -14.49
N PHE A 121 -2.75 13.38 -15.73
CA PHE A 121 -1.57 13.10 -16.54
C PHE A 121 -1.24 14.25 -17.48
N ILE A 122 0.03 14.33 -17.86
CA ILE A 122 0.55 15.22 -18.88
C ILE A 122 0.49 14.50 -20.23
N ALA A 123 0.09 15.22 -21.27
CA ALA A 123 0.18 14.81 -22.66
C ALA A 123 0.92 15.86 -23.48
N LYS A 124 1.88 15.43 -24.29
CA LYS A 124 2.63 16.29 -25.21
C LYS A 124 2.77 15.61 -26.56
N GLU A 125 2.62 16.34 -27.65
CA GLU A 125 3.01 15.87 -28.98
C GLU A 125 4.48 16.16 -29.23
N GLU A 126 5.25 15.13 -29.55
CA GLU A 126 6.67 15.20 -29.88
C GLU A 126 6.94 14.29 -31.08
N ASP A 127 7.54 14.85 -32.15
CA ASP A 127 7.84 14.14 -33.41
C ASP A 127 6.64 13.43 -34.07
N GLY A 128 5.42 13.93 -33.85
CA GLY A 128 4.18 13.35 -34.38
C GLY A 128 3.64 12.16 -33.57
N GLU A 129 4.31 11.79 -32.47
CA GLU A 129 3.83 10.83 -31.49
C GLU A 129 3.34 11.55 -30.23
N ARG A 130 2.25 11.04 -29.65
CA ARG A 130 1.72 11.55 -28.39
C ARG A 130 2.39 10.84 -27.23
N ILE A 131 3.24 11.54 -26.50
CA ILE A 131 3.85 11.06 -25.27
C ILE A 131 3.03 11.50 -24.06
N THR A 132 2.97 10.62 -23.05
CA THR A 132 2.20 10.88 -21.82
C THR A 132 2.98 10.47 -20.58
N ALA A 133 2.72 11.14 -19.46
CA ALA A 133 3.23 10.78 -18.14
C ALA A 133 2.22 11.19 -17.07
N GLY A 134 1.94 10.34 -16.10
CA GLY A 134 1.03 10.70 -15.01
C GLY A 134 1.63 11.70 -14.04
N LEU A 135 0.73 12.41 -13.36
CA LEU A 135 1.04 13.39 -12.34
C LEU A 135 0.84 12.79 -10.95
N PRO A 136 1.69 13.11 -9.96
CA PRO A 136 1.47 12.70 -8.58
C PRO A 136 0.16 13.28 -8.01
N ASP A 137 -0.60 12.45 -7.27
CA ASP A 137 -1.90 12.84 -6.69
C ASP A 137 -1.81 14.00 -5.67
N ASN A 138 -0.64 14.22 -5.09
CA ASN A 138 -0.36 15.25 -4.08
C ASN A 138 0.48 16.42 -4.61
N LEU A 139 0.60 16.56 -5.93
CA LEU A 139 1.23 17.72 -6.56
C LEU A 139 0.21 18.86 -6.67
N PRO A 140 0.44 20.03 -6.05
CA PRO A 140 -0.38 21.20 -6.27
C PRO A 140 -0.32 21.63 -7.75
N PRO A 141 -1.46 21.95 -8.41
CA PRO A 141 -1.44 22.44 -9.79
C PRO A 141 -0.57 23.68 -10.00
N ALA A 142 -0.45 24.53 -8.98
CA ALA A 142 0.39 25.73 -9.00
C ALA A 142 1.91 25.43 -8.97
N ASP A 143 2.30 24.24 -8.53
CA ASP A 143 3.71 23.85 -8.39
C ASP A 143 4.24 23.12 -9.65
N LEU A 144 3.37 22.83 -10.63
CA LEU A 144 3.76 22.16 -11.87
C LEU A 144 4.58 23.11 -12.77
N THR A 145 5.83 22.74 -13.07
CA THR A 145 6.73 23.50 -13.96
C THR A 145 7.13 22.72 -15.21
N ASP A 146 7.66 23.43 -16.22
CA ASP A 146 8.17 22.81 -17.45
C ASP A 146 9.34 21.86 -17.22
N GLU A 147 10.19 22.14 -16.22
CA GLU A 147 11.27 21.24 -15.81
C GLU A 147 10.71 19.92 -15.26
N MET A 148 9.71 19.98 -14.39
CA MET A 148 9.05 18.79 -13.85
C MET A 148 8.35 17.98 -14.95
N ILE A 149 7.70 18.67 -15.90
CA ILE A 149 7.08 18.01 -17.07
C ILE A 149 8.12 17.22 -17.87
N LYS A 150 9.28 17.83 -18.16
CA LYS A 150 10.37 17.16 -18.88
C LYS A 150 10.88 15.93 -18.12
N GLU A 151 11.07 16.05 -16.81
CA GLU A 151 11.52 14.93 -15.97
C GLU A 151 10.48 13.79 -15.93
N LEU A 152 9.19 14.12 -15.79
CA LEU A 152 8.12 13.12 -15.76
C LEU A 152 8.00 12.39 -17.11
N LEU A 153 8.08 13.11 -18.23
CA LEU A 153 8.07 12.53 -19.57
C LEU A 153 9.31 11.68 -19.85
N ALA A 154 10.48 12.11 -19.37
CA ALA A 154 11.73 11.35 -19.52
C ALA A 154 11.73 10.05 -18.69
N ASN A 155 11.17 10.09 -17.48
CA ASN A 155 11.22 8.98 -16.55
C ASN A 155 10.06 7.98 -16.69
N LYS A 156 8.92 8.34 -17.31
CA LYS A 156 7.69 7.51 -17.41
C LYS A 156 7.18 6.92 -16.06
N ALA A 157 7.73 7.33 -14.91
CA ALA A 157 7.90 6.42 -13.77
C ALA A 157 6.91 6.51 -12.60
N ASP A 158 6.07 7.53 -12.49
CA ASP A 158 5.32 7.76 -11.23
C ASP A 158 3.79 7.75 -11.36
N ALA A 159 3.27 7.37 -12.53
CA ALA A 159 1.86 7.12 -12.73
C ALA A 159 1.53 5.65 -12.47
N PRO A 160 0.36 5.31 -11.88
CA PRO A 160 -0.16 3.96 -11.97
C PRO A 160 -0.29 3.56 -13.44
N GLN A 161 0.55 2.63 -13.91
CA GLN A 161 0.39 2.06 -15.23
C GLN A 161 -0.67 0.97 -15.15
N SER A 162 -1.84 1.19 -15.77
CA SER A 162 -2.84 0.14 -15.90
C SER A 162 -2.38 -0.90 -16.93
N LEU A 163 -2.46 -2.17 -16.56
CA LEU A 163 -2.06 -3.31 -17.38
C LEU A 163 -3.25 -4.02 -18.03
N GLY A 164 -4.48 -3.71 -17.61
CA GLY A 164 -5.72 -4.32 -18.12
C GLY A 164 -6.60 -4.92 -17.02
N GLU A 165 -7.68 -5.57 -17.42
CA GLU A 165 -8.70 -6.14 -16.52
C GLU A 165 -8.40 -7.63 -16.22
N ASP A 166 -8.42 -8.02 -14.94
CA ASP A 166 -8.25 -9.42 -14.54
C ASP A 166 -9.49 -10.26 -14.92
N PRO A 167 -9.37 -11.31 -15.76
CA PRO A 167 -10.52 -12.07 -16.24
C PRO A 167 -11.24 -12.88 -15.16
N ALA A 168 -10.60 -13.11 -14.00
CA ALA A 168 -11.20 -13.86 -12.91
C ALA A 168 -12.08 -12.99 -12.01
N THR A 169 -11.73 -11.72 -11.84
CA THR A 169 -12.40 -10.81 -10.91
C THR A 169 -13.10 -9.62 -11.56
N GLY A 170 -12.79 -9.33 -12.83
CA GLY A 170 -13.28 -8.14 -13.53
C GLY A 170 -12.73 -6.83 -12.96
N LEU A 171 -11.62 -6.90 -12.22
CA LEU A 171 -10.96 -5.74 -11.60
C LEU A 171 -9.68 -5.40 -12.35
N ASP A 172 -9.40 -4.12 -12.49
CA ASP A 172 -8.18 -3.64 -13.14
C ASP A 172 -6.90 -4.05 -12.39
N ILE A 173 -5.85 -4.31 -13.15
CA ILE A 173 -4.50 -4.59 -12.67
C ILE A 173 -3.62 -3.36 -12.89
N PHE A 174 -2.96 -2.91 -11.82
CA PHE A 174 -2.09 -1.73 -11.83
C PHE A 174 -0.66 -2.10 -11.50
N LEU A 175 0.30 -1.49 -12.19
CA LEU A 175 1.70 -1.42 -11.79
C LEU A 175 1.94 -0.06 -11.11
N LYS A 176 2.35 -0.08 -9.84
CA LYS A 176 2.53 1.11 -9.00
C LYS A 176 3.91 1.10 -8.32
N SER A 177 4.40 2.29 -8.01
CA SER A 177 5.61 2.49 -7.19
C SER A 177 5.25 2.71 -5.72
N GLY A 178 6.01 2.12 -4.80
CA GLY A 178 5.76 2.23 -3.36
C GLY A 178 7.05 2.25 -2.53
N PRO A 179 6.95 2.47 -1.21
CA PRO A 179 8.13 2.62 -0.34
C PRO A 179 9.02 1.36 -0.24
N TYR A 180 8.51 0.21 -0.68
CA TYR A 180 9.20 -1.08 -0.70
C TYR A 180 9.60 -1.53 -2.11
N GLY A 181 9.51 -0.64 -3.10
CA GLY A 181 9.75 -0.94 -4.51
C GLY A 181 8.45 -1.07 -5.33
N PRO A 182 8.57 -1.33 -6.64
CA PRO A 182 7.44 -1.50 -7.54
C PRO A 182 6.59 -2.72 -7.19
N TYR A 183 5.29 -2.63 -7.42
CA TYR A 183 4.32 -3.68 -7.10
C TYR A 183 3.13 -3.68 -8.07
N VAL A 184 2.54 -4.86 -8.25
CA VAL A 184 1.25 -5.02 -8.94
C VAL A 184 0.11 -5.00 -7.93
N GLN A 185 -1.02 -4.40 -8.30
CA GLN A 185 -2.22 -4.27 -7.48
C GLN A 185 -3.46 -4.66 -8.28
N LEU A 186 -4.34 -5.45 -7.66
CA LEU A 186 -5.67 -5.76 -8.19
C LEU A 186 -6.72 -4.82 -7.60
N GLY A 187 -7.40 -4.07 -8.47
CA GLY A 187 -8.40 -3.06 -8.16
C GLY A 187 -7.80 -1.72 -7.71
N GLY A 188 -8.60 -0.65 -7.83
CA GLY A 188 -8.22 0.68 -7.35
C GLY A 188 -8.14 0.76 -5.83
N ASP A 189 -7.50 1.82 -5.33
CA ASP A 189 -7.38 2.08 -3.89
C ASP A 189 -8.74 2.33 -3.21
N ASP A 190 -9.76 2.65 -4.03
CA ASP A 190 -11.12 2.99 -3.60
C ASP A 190 -12.16 1.98 -4.12
N SER A 191 -11.79 0.70 -4.15
CA SER A 191 -12.62 -0.42 -4.64
C SER A 191 -13.81 -0.73 -3.71
N GLY A 192 -14.63 0.28 -3.35
CA GLY A 192 -15.99 0.23 -2.79
C GLY A 192 -16.23 -0.67 -1.56
N SER A 193 -15.19 -1.30 -1.06
CA SER A 193 -15.24 -2.45 -0.16
C SER A 193 -14.22 -2.22 0.94
N LYS A 194 -14.58 -2.57 2.18
CA LYS A 194 -13.70 -2.43 3.36
C LYS A 194 -12.43 -3.31 3.28
N LYS A 195 -12.17 -4.00 2.16
CA LYS A 195 -11.11 -4.99 2.01
C LYS A 195 -9.97 -4.36 1.22
N LYS A 196 -8.77 -4.34 1.79
CA LYS A 196 -7.58 -3.79 1.13
C LYS A 196 -7.35 -4.51 -0.21
N PRO A 197 -7.01 -3.79 -1.29
CA PRO A 197 -6.75 -4.39 -2.59
C PRO A 197 -5.58 -5.38 -2.50
N LYS A 198 -5.62 -6.43 -3.32
CA LYS A 198 -4.54 -7.43 -3.36
C LYS A 198 -3.31 -6.80 -4.00
N ARG A 199 -2.16 -6.91 -3.35
CA ARG A 199 -0.89 -6.32 -3.81
C ARG A 199 0.23 -7.34 -3.73
N VAL A 200 1.10 -7.35 -4.74
CA VAL A 200 2.28 -8.20 -4.79
C VAL A 200 3.47 -7.40 -5.32
N SER A 201 4.56 -7.35 -4.56
CA SER A 201 5.80 -6.70 -4.98
C SER A 201 6.45 -7.45 -6.15
N LEU A 202 7.10 -6.72 -7.05
CA LEU A 202 7.92 -7.31 -8.10
C LEU A 202 9.04 -8.18 -7.49
N LEU A 203 9.47 -9.19 -8.23
CA LEU A 203 10.56 -10.05 -7.81
C LEU A 203 11.90 -9.30 -7.87
N LYS A 204 12.86 -9.76 -7.07
CA LYS A 204 14.19 -9.17 -7.06
C LYS A 204 14.82 -9.29 -8.45
N GLY A 205 15.19 -8.16 -9.04
CA GLY A 205 15.80 -8.10 -10.37
C GLY A 205 14.81 -7.92 -11.54
N MET A 206 13.51 -7.83 -11.28
CA MET A 206 12.54 -7.39 -12.28
C MET A 206 12.50 -5.86 -12.34
N GLU A 207 12.53 -5.31 -13.54
CA GLU A 207 12.26 -3.89 -13.79
C GLU A 207 10.77 -3.67 -14.10
N PRO A 208 10.17 -2.53 -13.74
CA PRO A 208 8.79 -2.20 -14.09
C PRO A 208 8.48 -2.34 -15.59
N ALA A 209 9.45 -2.02 -16.44
CA ALA A 209 9.33 -2.09 -17.89
C ALA A 209 9.13 -3.52 -18.43
N ASP A 210 9.54 -4.53 -17.66
CA ASP A 210 9.42 -5.95 -18.04
C ASP A 210 8.07 -6.57 -17.62
N VAL A 211 7.21 -5.82 -16.92
CA VAL A 211 5.94 -6.32 -16.41
C VAL A 211 4.81 -6.07 -17.39
N ASP A 212 4.42 -7.12 -18.10
CA ASP A 212 3.22 -7.15 -18.92
C ASP A 212 1.99 -7.65 -18.14
N PHE A 213 0.83 -7.64 -18.82
CA PHE A 213 -0.43 -8.11 -18.25
C PHE A 213 -0.38 -9.56 -17.78
N ALA A 214 0.22 -10.46 -18.57
CA ALA A 214 0.27 -11.88 -18.26
C ALA A 214 1.08 -12.14 -16.99
N LEU A 215 2.26 -11.51 -16.89
CA LEU A 215 3.11 -11.61 -15.71
C LEU A 215 2.45 -10.98 -14.47
N ALA A 216 1.72 -9.89 -14.64
CA ALA A 216 1.01 -9.26 -13.53
C ALA A 216 -0.11 -10.16 -12.96
N VAL A 217 -0.85 -10.87 -13.82
CA VAL A 217 -1.83 -11.89 -13.41
C VAL A 217 -1.14 -13.01 -12.64
N GLU A 218 0.00 -13.51 -13.12
CA GLU A 218 0.77 -14.55 -12.41
C GLU A 218 1.25 -14.10 -11.03
N LEU A 219 1.79 -12.87 -10.94
CA LEU A 219 2.22 -12.29 -9.67
C LEU A 219 1.05 -12.13 -8.70
N LEU A 220 -0.09 -11.61 -9.18
CA LEU A 220 -1.31 -11.49 -8.39
C LEU A 220 -1.91 -12.85 -8.02
N GLY A 221 -1.55 -13.95 -8.67
CA GLY A 221 -1.91 -15.31 -8.29
C GLY A 221 -1.26 -15.78 -6.98
N LEU A 222 -0.20 -15.10 -6.52
CA LEU A 222 0.50 -15.50 -5.29
C LEU A 222 -0.34 -15.24 -4.02
N PRO A 223 -0.18 -16.05 -2.95
CA PRO A 223 0.66 -17.24 -2.87
C PRO A 223 0.06 -18.46 -3.60
N ARG A 224 0.87 -19.16 -4.40
CA ARG A 224 0.51 -20.38 -5.13
C ARG A 224 0.59 -21.60 -4.23
N THR A 225 -0.37 -22.51 -4.35
CA THR A 225 -0.34 -23.83 -3.69
C THR A 225 0.47 -24.81 -4.54
N LEU A 226 1.49 -25.45 -3.96
CA LEU A 226 2.34 -26.42 -4.66
C LEU A 226 1.85 -27.86 -4.49
N GLY A 227 1.09 -28.15 -3.43
CA GLY A 227 0.58 -29.48 -3.09
C GLY A 227 0.70 -29.76 -1.59
N ASP A 228 0.41 -31.00 -1.21
CA ASP A 228 0.48 -31.45 0.18
C ASP A 228 1.82 -32.11 0.49
N HIS A 229 2.35 -31.85 1.68
CA HIS A 229 3.59 -32.48 2.14
C HIS A 229 3.38 -33.99 2.30
N PRO A 230 4.23 -34.85 1.71
CA PRO A 230 4.01 -36.30 1.65
C PRO A 230 3.89 -36.98 3.01
N GLU A 231 4.62 -36.49 4.02
CA GLU A 231 4.60 -37.09 5.36
C GLU A 231 3.48 -36.57 6.28
N THR A 232 3.02 -35.34 6.09
CA THR A 232 2.12 -34.68 7.06
C THR A 232 0.77 -34.30 6.49
N GLY A 233 0.60 -34.37 5.16
CA GLY A 233 -0.61 -33.98 4.45
C GLY A 233 -0.94 -32.50 4.52
N LYS A 234 -0.05 -31.65 5.06
CA LYS A 234 -0.29 -30.20 5.14
C LYS A 234 0.14 -29.49 3.87
N VAL A 235 -0.62 -28.47 3.50
CA VAL A 235 -0.42 -27.67 2.28
C VAL A 235 0.92 -26.92 2.31
N VAL A 236 1.66 -27.02 1.21
CA VAL A 236 2.87 -26.24 0.91
C VAL A 236 2.51 -25.12 -0.07
N LYS A 237 2.93 -23.89 0.23
CA LYS A 237 2.68 -22.70 -0.62
C LYS A 237 3.97 -21.98 -1.00
N ALA A 238 4.00 -21.32 -2.15
CA ALA A 238 5.06 -20.41 -2.56
C ALA A 238 4.49 -18.99 -2.73
N GLY A 239 5.22 -17.96 -2.28
CA GLY A 239 4.75 -16.59 -2.36
C GLY A 239 5.85 -15.56 -2.12
N VAL A 240 5.47 -14.28 -2.13
CA VAL A 240 6.38 -13.14 -1.90
C VAL A 240 5.99 -12.43 -0.61
N GLY A 241 6.98 -12.10 0.21
CA GLY A 241 6.78 -11.33 1.44
C GLY A 241 7.84 -10.24 1.59
N ARG A 242 7.85 -9.57 2.74
CA ARG A 242 8.76 -8.45 3.06
C ARG A 242 10.26 -8.73 2.89
N PHE A 243 10.66 -10.00 2.89
CA PHE A 243 12.07 -10.43 2.79
C PHE A 243 12.36 -11.15 1.47
N GLY A 244 11.47 -11.02 0.48
CA GLY A 244 11.55 -11.70 -0.81
C GLY A 244 10.73 -12.99 -0.88
N PRO A 245 10.97 -13.81 -1.90
CA PRO A 245 10.17 -14.99 -2.19
C PRO A 245 10.45 -16.14 -1.21
N TYR A 246 9.42 -16.92 -0.91
CA TYR A 246 9.46 -17.97 0.10
C TYR A 246 8.57 -19.16 -0.23
N VAL A 247 8.90 -20.30 0.39
CA VAL A 247 8.03 -21.47 0.56
C VAL A 247 7.51 -21.48 2.00
N LEU A 248 6.22 -21.69 2.19
CA LEU A 248 5.54 -21.79 3.48
C LEU A 248 4.96 -23.18 3.66
N TYR A 249 5.30 -23.80 4.79
CA TYR A 249 4.75 -25.06 5.25
C TYR A 249 4.66 -25.03 6.78
N ASP A 250 3.48 -25.28 7.34
CA ASP A 250 3.23 -25.37 8.78
C ASP A 250 3.85 -24.24 9.63
N GLY A 251 3.75 -22.99 9.15
CA GLY A 251 4.33 -21.81 9.79
C GLY A 251 5.85 -21.66 9.63
N VAL A 252 6.51 -22.58 8.93
CA VAL A 252 7.92 -22.51 8.54
C VAL A 252 8.03 -21.87 7.16
N TYR A 253 8.78 -20.78 7.08
CA TYR A 253 9.06 -20.06 5.85
C TYR A 253 10.48 -20.38 5.37
N ALA A 254 10.70 -21.04 4.25
CA ALA A 254 12.04 -21.16 3.63
C ALA A 254 12.20 -20.10 2.52
N SER A 255 13.35 -19.43 2.46
CA SER A 255 13.59 -18.43 1.40
C SER A 255 13.93 -19.12 0.10
N ILE A 256 13.35 -18.65 -1.00
CA ILE A 256 13.72 -19.04 -2.37
C ILE A 256 14.84 -18.10 -2.80
N LYS A 257 15.92 -18.65 -3.35
CA LYS A 257 17.10 -17.92 -3.81
C LYS A 257 17.44 -18.34 -5.23
N ASP A 258 18.23 -17.53 -5.92
CA ASP A 258 18.77 -17.88 -7.23
C ASP A 258 19.45 -19.27 -7.19
N PRO A 259 19.20 -20.14 -8.18
CA PRO A 259 18.46 -19.90 -9.44
C PRO A 259 16.95 -20.18 -9.38
N ASP A 260 16.39 -20.52 -8.21
CA ASP A 260 14.98 -20.90 -8.06
C ASP A 260 14.05 -19.66 -8.19
N ASN A 261 12.91 -19.81 -8.86
CA ASN A 261 11.91 -18.75 -9.03
C ASN A 261 10.56 -19.15 -8.40
N VAL A 262 9.94 -18.23 -7.68
CA VAL A 262 8.65 -18.45 -6.98
C VAL A 262 7.49 -18.81 -7.91
N LEU A 263 7.52 -18.32 -9.14
CA LEU A 263 6.51 -18.58 -10.17
C LEU A 263 6.62 -20.01 -10.72
N THR A 264 7.83 -20.57 -10.77
CA THR A 264 8.10 -21.88 -11.41
C THR A 264 8.46 -23.00 -10.46
N ILE A 265 8.81 -22.71 -9.19
CA ILE A 265 9.24 -23.73 -8.21
C ILE A 265 8.19 -24.83 -8.02
N GLU A 266 8.60 -26.09 -7.99
CA GLU A 266 7.71 -27.24 -7.78
C GLU A 266 7.79 -27.80 -6.36
N LEU A 267 6.84 -28.67 -6.00
CA LEU A 267 6.74 -29.28 -4.69
C LEU A 267 8.03 -30.00 -4.23
N PRO A 268 8.70 -30.84 -5.06
CA PRO A 268 9.93 -31.53 -4.62
C PRO A 268 11.02 -30.56 -4.20
N ARG A 269 11.27 -29.53 -5.01
CA ARG A 269 12.27 -28.49 -4.73
C ARG A 269 11.89 -27.66 -3.49
N ALA A 270 10.61 -27.37 -3.32
CA ALA A 270 10.12 -26.65 -2.15
C ALA A 270 10.34 -27.45 -0.84
N LEU A 271 10.19 -28.76 -0.87
CA LEU A 271 10.48 -29.65 0.28
C LEU A 271 11.98 -29.67 0.62
N GLU A 272 12.86 -29.66 -0.38
CA GLU A 272 14.31 -29.55 -0.16
C GLU A 272 14.67 -28.26 0.59
N LEU A 273 14.13 -27.11 0.14
CA LEU A 273 14.37 -25.81 0.80
C LEU A 273 13.87 -25.79 2.25
N LEU A 274 12.74 -26.43 2.52
CA LEU A 274 12.19 -26.57 3.87
C LEU A 274 13.06 -27.48 4.74
N ALA A 275 13.53 -28.61 4.21
CA ALA A 275 14.43 -29.53 4.90
C ALA A 275 15.79 -28.88 5.23
N GLU A 276 16.38 -28.15 4.27
CA GLU A 276 17.60 -27.37 4.50
C GLU A 276 17.41 -26.35 5.63
N LYS A 277 16.27 -25.67 5.65
CA LYS A 277 15.98 -24.69 6.70
C LYS A 277 15.80 -25.36 8.06
N ALA A 278 15.14 -26.52 8.10
CA ALA A 278 15.00 -27.32 9.32
C ALA A 278 16.37 -27.77 9.86
N ALA A 279 17.27 -28.24 8.98
CA ALA A 279 18.64 -28.60 9.32
C ALA A 279 19.43 -27.40 9.86
N LYS A 280 19.31 -26.22 9.24
CA LYS A 280 19.94 -24.97 9.71
C LYS A 280 19.38 -24.48 11.05
N LYS A 281 18.11 -24.77 11.37
CA LYS A 281 17.49 -24.47 12.68
C LYS A 281 18.06 -25.31 13.82
N GLY A 282 18.64 -26.47 13.50
CA GLY A 282 19.39 -27.34 14.43
C GLY A 282 20.80 -26.83 14.76
N GLY A 283 21.33 -25.84 14.04
CA GLY A 283 22.73 -25.39 14.15
C GLY A 283 23.04 -24.38 15.26
N SER A 284 22.20 -24.20 16.29
CA SER A 284 22.38 -23.10 17.26
C SER A 284 22.26 -23.50 18.74
N LYS A 285 22.33 -24.78 19.10
CA LYS A 285 22.56 -25.24 20.49
C LYS A 285 23.27 -26.59 20.50
N SER A 286 24.48 -26.67 19.96
CA SER A 286 25.33 -27.81 20.32
C SER A 286 25.77 -27.64 21.77
N VAL A 287 25.59 -28.68 22.57
CA VAL A 287 26.20 -28.76 23.90
C VAL A 287 27.70 -28.88 23.67
N LEU A 288 28.45 -27.84 24.06
CA LEU A 288 29.90 -27.81 23.95
C LEU A 288 30.56 -28.56 25.12
N LYS A 289 29.94 -28.49 26.31
CA LYS A 289 30.39 -29.19 27.51
C LYS A 289 29.22 -29.34 28.49
N ASP A 290 29.03 -30.54 29.04
CA ASP A 290 28.13 -30.75 30.16
C ASP A 290 28.92 -30.64 31.47
N LEU A 291 28.48 -29.79 32.39
CA LEU A 291 29.14 -29.55 33.69
C LEU A 291 28.43 -30.29 34.83
N GLY A 292 27.36 -31.03 34.54
CA GLY A 292 26.60 -31.80 35.52
C GLY A 292 25.54 -30.99 36.26
N ASP A 293 25.09 -31.50 37.41
CA ASP A 293 24.01 -30.91 38.19
C ASP A 293 24.46 -29.77 39.09
N HIS A 294 23.70 -28.68 39.09
CA HIS A 294 23.86 -27.57 40.01
C HIS A 294 23.58 -28.02 41.45
N PRO A 295 24.30 -27.48 42.45
CA PRO A 295 24.00 -27.70 43.88
C PRO A 295 22.54 -27.42 44.31
N ASP A 296 21.78 -26.65 43.52
CA ASP A 296 20.39 -26.24 43.78
C ASP A 296 19.40 -26.98 42.84
N GLY A 297 19.86 -28.05 42.20
CA GLY A 297 19.11 -28.92 41.29
C GLY A 297 19.00 -28.42 39.86
N GLY A 298 19.22 -29.32 38.90
CA GLY A 298 19.11 -29.08 37.46
C GLY A 298 20.47 -28.91 36.78
N THR A 299 20.55 -29.23 35.49
CA THR A 299 21.82 -29.33 34.77
C THR A 299 22.41 -27.98 34.36
N VAL A 300 23.73 -27.91 34.37
CA VAL A 300 24.55 -26.77 33.91
C VAL A 300 25.31 -27.21 32.66
N GLN A 301 25.09 -26.51 31.55
CA GLN A 301 25.67 -26.86 30.27
C GLN A 301 26.28 -25.63 29.58
N VAL A 302 27.41 -25.81 28.92
CA VAL A 302 28.01 -24.82 28.01
C VAL A 302 27.45 -25.07 26.61
N LEU A 303 26.84 -24.05 26.02
CA LEU A 303 26.18 -24.12 24.70
C LEU A 303 26.80 -23.11 23.73
N SER A 304 26.79 -23.44 22.44
CA SER A 304 27.08 -22.49 21.37
C SER A 304 25.89 -21.55 21.13
N GLY A 305 26.16 -20.27 20.82
CA GLY A 305 25.11 -19.26 20.59
C GLY A 305 25.55 -18.16 19.63
N ARG A 306 24.57 -17.40 19.11
CA ARG A 306 24.77 -16.31 18.12
C ARG A 306 25.76 -15.22 18.57
N TYR A 307 25.92 -15.03 19.88
CA TYR A 307 26.78 -13.99 20.47
C TYR A 307 28.03 -14.57 21.15
N GLY A 308 28.39 -15.82 20.82
CA GLY A 308 29.46 -16.58 21.47
C GLY A 308 28.96 -17.66 22.43
N PRO A 309 29.86 -18.52 22.93
CA PRO A 309 29.53 -19.57 23.89
C PRO A 309 28.93 -19.01 25.18
N TYR A 310 28.02 -19.76 25.80
CA TYR A 310 27.40 -19.36 27.07
C TYR A 310 27.10 -20.58 27.96
N VAL A 311 27.18 -20.37 29.28
CA VAL A 311 26.68 -21.30 30.28
C VAL A 311 25.16 -21.12 30.43
N LYS A 312 24.42 -22.22 30.44
CA LYS A 312 22.98 -22.26 30.68
C LYS A 312 22.68 -23.06 31.94
N TYR A 313 21.88 -22.46 32.82
CA TYR A 313 21.24 -23.13 33.95
C TYR A 313 19.78 -22.68 34.06
N LYS A 314 18.84 -23.62 33.97
CA LYS A 314 17.39 -23.34 33.91
C LYS A 314 17.06 -22.25 32.87
N ARG A 315 16.64 -21.05 33.32
CA ARG A 315 16.28 -19.89 32.49
C ARG A 315 17.36 -18.79 32.47
N ILE A 316 18.52 -19.04 33.06
CA ILE A 316 19.63 -18.11 33.17
C ILE A 316 20.72 -18.51 32.17
N ASN A 317 21.16 -17.54 31.37
CA ASN A 317 22.23 -17.69 30.41
C ASN A 317 23.33 -16.69 30.76
N ALA A 318 24.56 -17.17 30.94
CA ALA A 318 25.75 -16.37 31.19
C ALA A 318 26.75 -16.56 30.06
N THR A 319 27.00 -15.51 29.28
CA THR A 319 27.99 -15.51 28.19
C THR A 319 29.39 -15.68 28.75
N LEU A 320 30.21 -16.51 28.11
CA LEU A 320 31.62 -16.68 28.48
C LEU A 320 32.42 -15.39 28.19
N PRO A 321 33.46 -15.10 28.97
CA PRO A 321 34.47 -14.10 28.63
C PRO A 321 35.12 -14.39 27.26
N LYS A 322 35.59 -13.34 26.57
CA LYS A 322 36.12 -13.46 25.20
C LYS A 322 37.43 -14.26 25.10
N ASP A 323 38.11 -14.39 26.23
CA ASP A 323 39.39 -15.04 26.47
C ASP A 323 39.24 -16.48 27.02
N MET A 324 38.01 -16.95 27.20
CA MET A 324 37.73 -18.26 27.79
C MET A 324 37.27 -19.28 26.72
N GLU A 325 37.99 -20.41 26.64
CA GLU A 325 37.60 -21.53 25.79
C GLU A 325 36.47 -22.38 26.44
N PRO A 326 35.44 -22.79 25.67
CA PRO A 326 34.32 -23.58 26.21
C PRO A 326 34.70 -24.91 26.87
N ALA A 327 35.82 -25.50 26.44
CA ALA A 327 36.33 -26.77 26.97
C ALA A 327 36.94 -26.62 28.36
N ASP A 328 37.45 -25.44 28.71
CA ASP A 328 38.19 -25.20 29.97
C ASP A 328 37.29 -24.68 31.08
N VAL A 329 36.01 -24.42 30.79
CA VAL A 329 35.04 -23.96 31.78
C VAL A 329 34.86 -25.00 32.88
N THR A 330 35.04 -24.57 34.12
CA THR A 330 34.78 -25.36 35.32
C THR A 330 33.40 -25.06 35.89
N MET A 331 32.87 -25.98 36.71
CA MET A 331 31.59 -25.78 37.39
C MET A 331 31.59 -24.55 38.30
N GLU A 332 32.70 -24.29 38.99
CA GLU A 332 32.83 -23.13 39.90
C GLU A 332 32.72 -21.79 39.15
N GLN A 333 33.43 -21.67 38.02
CA GLN A 333 33.37 -20.47 37.17
C GLN A 333 31.98 -20.28 36.56
N ALA A 334 31.36 -21.37 36.12
CA ALA A 334 30.00 -21.36 35.59
C ALA A 334 28.99 -20.84 36.63
N LEU A 335 29.09 -21.30 37.89
CA LEU A 335 28.25 -20.83 38.99
C LEU A 335 28.46 -19.34 39.28
N GLN A 336 29.72 -18.87 39.28
CA GLN A 336 30.03 -17.46 39.48
C GLN A 336 29.37 -16.56 38.41
N TRP A 337 29.52 -16.89 37.12
CA TRP A 337 28.94 -16.08 36.05
C TRP A 337 27.40 -16.12 36.05
N LEU A 338 26.81 -17.26 36.43
CA LEU A 338 25.36 -17.40 36.59
C LEU A 338 24.84 -16.53 37.75
N ALA A 339 25.54 -16.51 38.89
CA ALA A 339 25.21 -15.67 40.04
C ALA A 339 25.29 -14.18 39.71
N GLU A 340 26.38 -13.73 39.08
CA GLU A 340 26.56 -12.33 38.64
C GLU A 340 25.44 -11.88 37.68
N LYS A 341 25.02 -12.76 36.76
CA LYS A 341 23.90 -12.49 35.85
C LYS A 341 22.56 -12.44 36.59
N GLN A 342 22.37 -13.26 37.61
CA GLN A 342 21.16 -13.27 38.43
C GLN A 342 21.04 -11.98 39.27
N GLU A 343 22.15 -11.49 39.84
CA GLU A 343 22.19 -10.22 40.57
C GLU A 343 21.93 -9.01 39.67
N LYS A 344 22.56 -8.95 38.49
CA LYS A 344 22.32 -7.88 37.50
C LYS A 344 20.85 -7.85 37.00
N LYS A 345 20.17 -9.00 36.96
CA LYS A 345 18.72 -9.08 36.66
C LYS A 345 17.84 -8.58 37.81
N LYS A 346 18.27 -8.71 39.08
CA LYS A 346 17.53 -8.19 40.24
C LYS A 346 17.67 -6.67 40.36
N SER A 347 18.85 -6.10 40.09
CA SER A 347 19.06 -4.65 40.19
C SER A 347 18.31 -3.84 39.13
N THR A 348 18.15 -4.39 37.92
CA THR A 348 17.38 -3.77 36.83
C THR A 348 15.87 -3.82 37.03
N ARG A 349 15.36 -4.78 37.83
CA ARG A 349 13.92 -4.89 38.16
C ARG A 349 13.49 -3.99 39.32
N LYS A 350 14.44 -3.50 40.12
CA LYS A 350 14.21 -2.59 41.25
C LYS A 350 14.25 -1.10 40.86
N LYS A 351 14.59 -0.81 39.59
CA LYS A 351 14.77 0.54 39.05
C LYS A 351 13.74 0.91 37.97
N LYS A 352 12.62 0.20 37.92
CA LYS A 352 11.55 0.41 36.95
C LYS A 352 10.21 0.60 37.63
#